data_AF-A0A1Y3MXF1-F1
#
_entry.id   AF-A0A1Y3MXF1-F1
#
_cell.length_a   1.000
_cell.length_b   1.000
_cell.length_c   1.000
_cell.angle_alpha   90.00
_cell.angle_beta   90.00
_cell.angle_gamma   90.00
#
_symmetry.space_group_name_H-M   'P 1'
#
loop_
_entity.id
_entity.type
_entity.pdbx_description
1 polymer ?
#
loop_
_entity_poly.entity_id
_entity_poly.type
_entity_poly.pdbx_seq_one_letter_code
_entity_poly.pdbx_strand_id
1 'polypeptide(L)'
;MNLKLNEVLPKLLYALITVIITVHAFVFYSVYVINGESMKQQYKVEFVLDAVNKQGGIYMFGTYLPIWAVILIEIGVAYVLEILVAGPLAFKLASNAFDPMTTPKPIFTSAIICSTVSIMCPSMSFLASLFFYPYNIGFYFLTWIANWFQLVCYNFPFAFFIQIFLVQPFMRQLFKMIFGSMEEEDNKKKKEMNNMRDMEMAVKMNENSIKHYDTTNALQLIEQLKKEIMDCGNSTLVDESLEEQEIVEVRID
;
A
#
# COMPACT_ATOMS: atom_id res chain seq x y z
N MET A 1 11.61 -12.62 -0.04
CA MET A 1 10.15 -12.57 -0.33
C MET A 1 9.46 -11.33 0.26
N ASN A 2 9.93 -10.76 1.37
CA ASN A 2 9.37 -9.53 1.97
C ASN A 2 9.49 -8.23 1.13
N LEU A 3 10.46 -8.12 0.21
CA LEU A 3 10.61 -6.90 -0.62
C LEU A 3 9.46 -6.68 -1.62
N LYS A 4 8.88 -7.74 -2.20
CA LYS A 4 7.76 -7.58 -3.14
C LYS A 4 6.44 -7.25 -2.44
N LEU A 5 6.28 -7.63 -1.17
CA LEU A 5 5.01 -7.43 -0.46
C LEU A 5 4.76 -5.94 -0.20
N ASN A 6 5.79 -5.17 0.16
CA ASN A 6 5.67 -3.73 0.42
C ASN A 6 5.32 -2.91 -0.84
N GLU A 7 5.68 -3.39 -2.04
CA GLU A 7 5.32 -2.73 -3.31
C GLU A 7 3.94 -3.17 -3.84
N VAL A 8 3.50 -4.38 -3.53
CA VAL A 8 2.21 -4.92 -3.95
C VAL A 8 1.08 -4.51 -3.01
N LEU A 9 1.37 -4.38 -1.71
CA LEU A 9 0.42 -3.94 -0.68
C LEU A 9 -0.30 -2.62 -1.02
N PRO A 10 0.37 -1.53 -1.42
CA PRO A 10 -0.33 -0.28 -1.77
C PRO A 10 -1.26 -0.43 -2.97
N LYS A 11 -0.88 -1.25 -3.97
CA LYS A 11 -1.72 -1.53 -5.15
C LYS A 11 -2.93 -2.38 -4.77
N LEU A 12 -2.72 -3.37 -3.91
CA LEU A 12 -3.75 -4.26 -3.40
C LEU A 12 -4.76 -3.51 -2.51
N LEU A 13 -4.28 -2.63 -1.64
CA LEU A 13 -5.09 -1.74 -0.82
C LEU A 13 -5.86 -0.75 -1.67
N TYR A 14 -5.22 -0.14 -2.67
CA TYR A 14 -5.89 0.74 -3.62
C TYR A 14 -7.04 0.03 -4.35
N ALA A 15 -6.81 -1.19 -4.84
CA ALA A 15 -7.85 -2.01 -5.46
C ALA A 15 -8.97 -2.35 -4.48
N LEU A 16 -8.64 -2.78 -3.26
CA LEU A 16 -9.63 -3.12 -2.23
C LEU A 16 -10.52 -1.92 -1.87
N ILE A 17 -9.92 -0.77 -1.59
CA ILE A 17 -10.65 0.46 -1.23
C ILE A 17 -11.53 0.91 -2.39
N THR A 18 -11.01 0.88 -3.63
CA THR A 18 -11.78 1.20 -4.83
C THR A 18 -13.00 0.30 -4.96
N VAL A 19 -12.82 -1.03 -4.83
CA VAL A 19 -13.90 -2.02 -4.92
C VAL A 19 -14.95 -1.79 -3.83
N ILE A 20 -14.53 -1.52 -2.59
CA ILE A 20 -15.47 -1.22 -1.50
C ILE A 20 -16.34 -0.01 -1.87
N ILE A 21 -15.72 1.09 -2.31
CA ILE A 21 -16.45 2.32 -2.66
C ILE A 21 -17.40 2.10 -3.83
N THR A 22 -16.93 1.45 -4.90
CA THR A 22 -17.72 1.25 -6.11
C THR A 22 -18.88 0.29 -5.89
N VAL A 23 -18.68 -0.79 -5.14
CA VAL A 23 -19.75 -1.73 -4.79
C VAL A 23 -20.79 -1.07 -3.88
N HIS A 24 -20.37 -0.30 -2.87
CA HIS A 24 -21.31 0.44 -2.02
C HIS A 24 -22.13 1.45 -2.81
N ALA A 25 -21.48 2.22 -3.70
CA ALA A 25 -22.18 3.18 -4.56
C ALA A 25 -23.16 2.47 -5.52
N PHE A 26 -22.77 1.30 -6.04
CA PHE A 26 -23.61 0.50 -6.93
C PHE A 26 -24.83 -0.11 -6.22
N VAL A 27 -24.64 -0.71 -5.05
CA VAL A 27 -25.74 -1.26 -4.23
C VAL A 27 -26.68 -0.14 -3.80
N PHE A 28 -26.14 1.01 -3.38
CA PHE A 28 -26.93 2.19 -3.07
C PHE A 28 -27.77 2.62 -4.27
N TYR A 29 -27.15 2.77 -5.45
CA TYR A 29 -27.86 3.12 -6.69
C TYR A 29 -28.97 2.11 -7.03
N SER A 30 -28.66 0.81 -6.99
CA SER A 30 -29.63 -0.24 -7.33
C SER A 30 -30.81 -0.28 -6.36
N VAL A 31 -30.55 -0.21 -5.04
CA VAL A 31 -31.59 -0.31 -4.02
C VAL A 31 -32.39 0.99 -3.89
N TYR A 32 -31.73 2.15 -3.83
CA TYR A 32 -32.41 3.43 -3.60
C TYR A 32 -32.93 4.09 -4.87
N VAL A 33 -32.15 4.09 -5.96
CA VAL A 33 -32.49 4.87 -7.15
C VAL A 33 -33.34 4.05 -8.11
N ILE A 34 -32.97 2.80 -8.38
CA ILE A 34 -33.73 1.95 -9.30
C ILE A 34 -34.96 1.34 -8.61
N ASN A 35 -34.75 0.66 -7.47
CA ASN A 35 -35.83 -0.10 -6.83
C ASN A 35 -36.56 0.67 -5.72
N GLY A 36 -36.08 1.85 -5.32
CA GLY A 36 -36.55 2.54 -4.13
C GLY A 36 -38.02 2.94 -4.19
N GLU A 37 -38.47 3.54 -5.31
CA GLU A 37 -39.88 3.92 -5.49
C GLU A 37 -40.80 2.70 -5.54
N SER A 38 -40.42 1.67 -6.30
CA SER A 38 -41.21 0.44 -6.43
C SER A 38 -41.37 -0.28 -5.08
N MET A 39 -40.31 -0.37 -4.28
CA MET A 39 -40.37 -0.99 -2.96
C MET A 39 -41.18 -0.15 -1.96
N LYS A 40 -41.02 1.18 -1.95
CA LYS A 40 -41.83 2.07 -1.11
C LYS A 40 -43.32 1.94 -1.41
N GLN A 41 -43.68 1.87 -2.69
CA GLN A 41 -45.08 1.72 -3.11
C GLN A 41 -45.65 0.33 -2.76
N GLN A 42 -44.87 -0.74 -2.91
CA GLN A 42 -45.31 -2.10 -2.62
C GLN A 42 -45.56 -2.32 -1.12
N TYR A 43 -44.69 -1.79 -0.25
CA TYR A 43 -44.75 -2.00 1.19
C TYR A 43 -45.39 -0.83 1.97
N LYS A 44 -45.83 0.22 1.26
CA LYS A 44 -46.43 1.46 1.81
C LYS A 44 -45.58 2.08 2.93
N VAL A 45 -44.31 2.32 2.66
CA VAL A 45 -43.35 2.91 3.60
C VAL A 45 -42.64 4.12 3.00
N GLU A 46 -42.25 5.08 3.85
CA GLU A 46 -41.53 6.29 3.40
C GLU A 46 -40.04 6.03 3.15
N PHE A 47 -39.46 5.05 3.86
CA PHE A 47 -38.03 4.71 3.76
C PHE A 47 -37.78 3.40 3.02
N VAL A 48 -36.78 3.42 2.12
CA VAL A 48 -36.36 2.25 1.35
C VAL A 48 -35.81 1.15 2.26
N LEU A 49 -35.10 1.50 3.34
CA LEU A 49 -34.59 0.51 4.30
C LEU A 49 -35.70 -0.29 4.97
N ASP A 50 -36.80 0.38 5.34
CA ASP A 50 -37.96 -0.30 5.93
C ASP A 50 -38.66 -1.21 4.93
N ALA A 51 -38.66 -0.81 3.65
CA ALA A 51 -39.20 -1.64 2.57
C ALA A 51 -38.37 -2.90 2.36
N VAL A 52 -37.05 -2.77 2.34
CA VAL A 52 -36.13 -3.92 2.20
C VAL A 52 -36.20 -4.83 3.43
N ASN A 53 -36.31 -4.25 4.63
CA ASN A 53 -36.45 -5.04 5.85
C ASN A 53 -37.79 -5.81 5.88
N LYS A 54 -38.88 -5.19 5.42
CA LYS A 54 -40.20 -5.85 5.27
C LYS A 54 -40.20 -6.93 4.18
N GLN A 55 -39.41 -6.76 3.13
CA GLN A 55 -39.22 -7.78 2.09
C GLN A 55 -38.38 -8.98 2.59
N GLY A 56 -37.72 -8.86 3.75
CA GLY A 56 -36.83 -9.90 4.28
C GLY A 56 -35.40 -9.84 3.72
N GLY A 57 -35.05 -8.77 3.00
CA GLY A 57 -33.75 -8.58 2.37
C GLY A 57 -33.78 -8.63 0.85
N ILE A 58 -32.62 -8.84 0.25
CA ILE A 58 -32.45 -8.94 -1.20
C ILE A 58 -32.34 -10.44 -1.55
N TYR A 59 -33.08 -10.85 -2.57
CA TYR A 59 -33.06 -12.23 -3.04
C TYR A 59 -31.71 -12.55 -3.65
N MET A 60 -30.98 -13.52 -3.12
CA MET A 60 -29.68 -13.97 -3.64
C MET A 60 -29.53 -15.47 -3.38
N PHE A 61 -29.04 -16.23 -4.36
CA PHE A 61 -28.88 -17.69 -4.26
C PHE A 61 -30.15 -18.46 -3.83
N GLY A 62 -31.33 -18.02 -4.28
CA GLY A 62 -32.57 -18.72 -3.94
C GLY A 62 -33.14 -18.42 -2.54
N THR A 63 -32.49 -17.52 -1.78
CA THR A 63 -32.92 -17.14 -0.42
C THR A 63 -32.90 -15.62 -0.26
N TYR A 64 -33.61 -15.09 0.73
CA TYR A 64 -33.53 -13.67 1.07
C TYR A 64 -32.41 -13.44 2.08
N LEU A 65 -31.46 -12.58 1.73
CA LEU A 65 -30.30 -12.24 2.56
C LEU A 65 -30.35 -10.76 2.95
N PRO A 66 -29.86 -10.41 4.16
CA PRO A 66 -29.78 -9.01 4.56
C PRO A 66 -28.81 -8.25 3.65
N ILE A 67 -29.06 -6.95 3.46
CA ILE A 67 -28.28 -6.06 2.56
C ILE A 67 -26.77 -6.15 2.85
N TRP A 68 -26.40 -6.19 4.13
CA TRP A 68 -25.01 -6.28 4.56
C TRP A 68 -24.31 -7.56 4.08
N ALA A 69 -25.00 -8.71 4.07
CA ALA A 69 -24.43 -9.96 3.59
C ALA A 69 -24.20 -9.91 2.07
N VAL A 70 -25.14 -9.33 1.33
CA VAL A 70 -25.05 -9.16 -0.14
C VAL A 70 -23.85 -8.28 -0.49
N ILE A 71 -23.70 -7.13 0.19
CA ILE A 71 -22.56 -6.23 0.00
C ILE A 71 -21.23 -6.96 0.24
N LEU A 72 -21.12 -7.75 1.33
CA LEU A 72 -19.89 -8.49 1.62
C LEU A 72 -19.55 -9.53 0.55
N ILE A 73 -20.56 -10.28 0.07
CA ILE A 73 -20.37 -11.28 -0.99
C ILE A 73 -19.95 -10.59 -2.29
N GLU A 74 -20.63 -9.50 -2.68
CA GLU A 74 -20.31 -8.75 -3.89
C GLU A 74 -18.91 -8.13 -3.83
N ILE A 75 -18.50 -7.56 -2.69
CA ILE A 75 -17.13 -7.05 -2.49
C ILE A 75 -16.11 -8.18 -2.67
N GLY A 76 -16.34 -9.34 -2.05
CA GLY A 76 -15.42 -10.48 -2.16
C GLY A 76 -15.25 -10.96 -3.60
N VAL A 77 -16.37 -11.13 -4.31
CA VAL A 77 -16.36 -11.57 -5.72
C VAL A 77 -15.75 -10.50 -6.63
N ALA A 78 -16.12 -9.22 -6.45
CA ALA A 78 -15.59 -8.09 -7.20
C ALA A 78 -14.08 -7.97 -7.05
N TYR A 79 -13.58 -8.14 -5.83
CA TYR A 79 -12.16 -8.03 -5.52
C TYR A 79 -11.35 -9.16 -6.15
N VAL A 80 -11.86 -10.40 -6.11
CA VAL A 80 -11.24 -11.54 -6.78
C VAL A 80 -11.21 -11.32 -8.29
N LEU A 81 -12.30 -10.85 -8.89
CA LEU A 81 -12.36 -10.52 -10.32
C LEU A 81 -11.41 -9.38 -10.70
N GLU A 82 -11.28 -8.37 -9.84
CA GLU A 82 -10.38 -7.24 -10.07
C GLU A 82 -8.92 -7.72 -10.16
N ILE A 83 -8.50 -8.58 -9.24
CA ILE A 83 -7.13 -9.10 -9.21
C ILE A 83 -6.87 -10.07 -10.36
N LEU A 84 -7.81 -10.99 -10.63
CA LEU A 84 -7.61 -12.07 -11.61
C LEU A 84 -7.85 -11.64 -13.06
N VAL A 85 -8.84 -10.79 -13.30
CA VAL A 85 -9.30 -10.43 -14.65
C VAL A 85 -8.96 -8.99 -14.98
N ALA A 86 -9.39 -8.03 -14.17
CA ALA A 86 -9.21 -6.62 -14.48
C ALA A 86 -7.73 -6.24 -14.59
N GLY A 87 -6.91 -6.60 -13.61
CA GLY A 87 -5.47 -6.32 -13.58
C GLY A 87 -4.72 -6.73 -14.85
N PRO A 88 -4.67 -8.02 -15.21
CA PRO A 88 -3.92 -8.47 -16.39
C PRO A 88 -4.58 -8.06 -17.71
N LEU A 89 -5.92 -8.06 -17.78
CA LEU A 89 -6.64 -7.85 -19.04
C LEU A 89 -6.70 -6.36 -19.41
N ALA A 90 -6.84 -5.46 -18.44
CA ALA A 90 -6.81 -4.02 -18.69
C ALA A 90 -5.42 -3.56 -19.15
N PHE A 91 -4.35 -4.10 -18.56
CA PHE A 91 -2.99 -3.79 -18.99
C PHE A 91 -2.76 -4.24 -20.44
N LYS A 92 -3.18 -5.46 -20.78
CA LYS A 92 -3.06 -6.02 -22.14
C LYS A 92 -3.88 -5.23 -23.16
N LEU A 93 -5.08 -4.79 -22.80
CA LEU A 93 -5.94 -4.03 -23.71
C LEU A 93 -5.42 -2.60 -23.91
N ALA A 94 -4.95 -1.96 -22.85
CA ALA A 94 -4.39 -0.62 -22.93
C ALA A 94 -3.06 -0.58 -23.70
N SER A 95 -2.19 -1.59 -23.53
CA SER A 95 -0.96 -1.70 -24.31
C SER A 95 -1.21 -1.96 -25.80
N ASN A 96 -2.34 -2.57 -26.14
CA ASN A 96 -2.74 -2.80 -27.52
C ASN A 96 -3.44 -1.57 -28.15
N ALA A 97 -4.15 -0.77 -27.35
CA ALA A 97 -4.90 0.38 -27.82
C ALA A 97 -4.06 1.67 -27.88
N PHE A 98 -3.03 1.79 -27.03
CA PHE A 98 -2.19 2.98 -26.94
C PHE A 98 -0.71 2.61 -26.82
N ASP A 99 0.13 3.29 -27.60
CA ASP A 99 1.57 3.15 -27.50
C ASP A 99 2.07 3.95 -26.26
N PRO A 100 2.67 3.29 -25.25
CA PRO A 100 3.09 3.94 -24.00
C PRO A 100 4.22 4.97 -24.20
N MET A 101 4.84 5.00 -25.38
CA MET A 101 5.94 5.91 -25.71
C MET A 101 5.48 7.27 -26.26
N THR A 102 4.26 7.38 -26.80
CA THR A 102 3.77 8.60 -27.47
C THR A 102 2.58 9.26 -26.76
N THR A 103 1.92 8.55 -25.83
CA THR A 103 0.70 9.02 -25.17
C THR A 103 0.98 9.67 -23.81
N PRO A 104 0.43 10.86 -23.50
CA PRO A 104 0.61 11.47 -22.18
C PRO A 104 -0.01 10.62 -21.07
N LYS A 105 0.73 10.48 -19.95
CA LYS A 105 0.41 9.62 -18.79
C LYS A 105 -1.06 9.68 -18.28
N PRO A 106 -1.73 10.85 -18.25
CA PRO A 106 -3.13 10.92 -17.81
C PRO A 106 -4.10 10.21 -18.77
N ILE A 107 -3.89 10.33 -20.09
CA ILE A 107 -4.76 9.73 -21.12
C ILE A 107 -4.60 8.21 -21.13
N PHE A 108 -3.36 7.73 -20.99
CA PHE A 108 -3.10 6.29 -20.89
C PHE A 108 -3.78 5.67 -19.65
N THR A 109 -3.75 6.38 -18.52
CA THR A 109 -4.41 5.90 -17.29
C THR A 109 -5.93 5.87 -17.43
N SER A 110 -6.55 6.90 -18.03
CA SER A 110 -8.00 6.90 -18.26
C SER A 110 -8.42 5.83 -19.26
N ALA A 111 -7.59 5.53 -20.26
CA ALA A 111 -7.81 4.44 -21.20
C ALA A 111 -7.82 3.07 -20.51
N ILE A 112 -6.81 2.78 -19.66
CA ILE A 112 -6.78 1.54 -18.86
C ILE A 112 -8.07 1.39 -18.06
N ILE A 113 -8.53 2.46 -17.41
CA ILE A 113 -9.70 2.40 -16.55
C ILE A 113 -10.98 2.21 -17.36
N CYS A 114 -11.13 2.93 -18.48
CA CYS A 114 -12.24 2.75 -19.42
C CYS A 114 -12.32 1.29 -19.89
N SER A 115 -11.18 0.72 -20.29
CA SER A 115 -11.06 -0.69 -20.67
C SER A 115 -11.38 -1.63 -19.51
N THR A 116 -10.93 -1.31 -18.30
CA THR A 116 -11.20 -2.08 -17.09
C THR A 116 -12.68 -2.15 -16.80
N VAL A 117 -13.38 -1.01 -16.75
CA VAL A 117 -14.83 -0.96 -16.48
C VAL A 117 -15.62 -1.70 -17.57
N SER A 118 -15.20 -1.56 -18.83
CA SER A 118 -15.82 -2.25 -19.97
C SER A 118 -15.71 -3.77 -19.91
N ILE A 119 -14.71 -4.30 -19.19
CA ILE A 119 -14.52 -5.73 -18.99
C ILE A 119 -15.14 -6.19 -17.67
N MET A 120 -14.91 -5.45 -16.60
CA MET A 120 -15.38 -5.78 -15.26
C MET A 120 -16.91 -5.74 -15.17
N CYS A 121 -17.55 -4.75 -15.80
CA CYS A 121 -19.01 -4.63 -15.78
C CYS A 121 -19.73 -5.84 -16.39
N PRO A 122 -19.39 -6.33 -17.62
CA PRO A 122 -20.00 -7.53 -18.15
C PRO A 122 -19.66 -8.79 -17.35
N SER A 123 -18.44 -8.91 -16.81
CA SER A 123 -18.06 -10.05 -15.95
C SER A 123 -18.81 -10.07 -14.62
N MET A 124 -18.95 -8.93 -13.95
CA MET A 124 -19.70 -8.81 -12.70
C MET A 124 -21.19 -8.99 -12.93
N SER A 125 -21.74 -8.39 -13.98
CA SER A 125 -23.16 -8.54 -14.35
C SER A 125 -23.51 -9.98 -14.72
N PHE A 126 -22.55 -10.73 -15.25
CA PHE A 126 -22.71 -12.16 -15.53
C PHE A 126 -22.79 -12.99 -14.26
N LEU A 127 -21.95 -12.71 -13.27
CA LEU A 127 -22.05 -13.36 -11.96
C LEU A 127 -23.33 -12.95 -11.23
N ALA A 128 -23.69 -11.67 -11.28
CA ALA A 128 -24.93 -11.17 -10.70
C ALA A 128 -26.16 -11.82 -11.35
N SER A 129 -26.22 -11.91 -12.69
CA SER A 129 -27.35 -12.55 -13.36
C SER A 129 -27.50 -14.03 -12.99
N LEU A 130 -26.41 -14.70 -12.61
CA LEU A 130 -26.42 -16.05 -12.06
C LEU A 130 -26.90 -16.08 -10.61
N PHE A 131 -26.38 -15.20 -9.74
CA PHE A 131 -26.73 -15.17 -8.32
C PHE A 131 -28.17 -14.73 -8.05
N PHE A 132 -28.68 -13.81 -8.87
CA PHE A 132 -30.04 -13.26 -8.78
C PHE A 132 -31.06 -14.04 -9.62
N TYR A 133 -30.66 -15.13 -10.29
CA TYR A 133 -31.57 -15.88 -11.13
C TYR A 133 -32.66 -16.57 -10.29
N PRO A 134 -33.96 -16.47 -10.66
CA PRO A 134 -35.04 -17.18 -9.99
C PRO A 134 -35.00 -18.69 -10.34
N TYR A 135 -34.17 -19.45 -9.62
CA TYR A 135 -34.05 -20.91 -9.79
C TYR A 135 -35.33 -21.69 -9.45
N ASN A 136 -36.31 -21.04 -8.82
CA ASN A 136 -37.60 -21.61 -8.44
C ASN A 136 -38.54 -21.90 -9.63
N ILE A 137 -38.27 -21.36 -10.83
CA ILE A 137 -39.18 -21.45 -12.00
C ILE A 137 -38.58 -22.35 -13.12
N GLY A 138 -37.36 -22.87 -12.93
CA GLY A 138 -36.62 -23.66 -13.93
C GLY A 138 -35.58 -22.83 -14.69
N PHE A 139 -34.46 -23.45 -15.08
CA PHE A 139 -33.34 -22.75 -15.73
C PHE A 139 -33.51 -22.71 -17.25
N TYR A 140 -33.84 -21.53 -17.78
CA TYR A 140 -33.90 -21.26 -19.22
C TYR A 140 -32.70 -20.42 -19.65
N PHE A 141 -31.82 -21.03 -20.46
CA PHE A 141 -30.57 -20.41 -20.90
C PHE A 141 -30.78 -19.08 -21.65
N LEU A 142 -31.78 -19.00 -22.53
CA LEU A 142 -32.07 -17.77 -23.29
C LEU A 142 -32.51 -16.62 -22.37
N THR A 143 -33.40 -16.89 -21.42
CA THR A 143 -33.88 -15.89 -20.46
C THR A 143 -32.75 -15.38 -19.57
N TRP A 144 -31.83 -16.28 -19.17
CA TRP A 144 -30.65 -15.89 -18.40
C TRP A 144 -29.70 -14.98 -19.19
N ILE A 145 -29.41 -15.29 -20.46
CA ILE A 145 -28.62 -14.41 -21.33
C ILE A 145 -29.31 -13.06 -21.53
N ALA A 146 -30.63 -13.05 -21.72
CA ALA A 146 -31.38 -11.81 -21.87
C ALA A 146 -31.28 -10.94 -20.60
N ASN A 147 -31.45 -11.54 -19.42
CA ASN A 147 -31.30 -10.86 -18.14
C ASN A 147 -29.87 -10.33 -17.95
N TRP A 148 -28.86 -11.12 -18.31
CA TRP A 148 -27.46 -10.69 -18.27
C TRP A 148 -27.23 -9.47 -19.16
N PHE A 149 -27.62 -9.53 -20.43
CA PHE A 149 -27.42 -8.44 -21.38
C PHE A 149 -28.17 -7.18 -20.95
N GLN A 150 -29.40 -7.34 -20.46
CA GLN A 150 -30.18 -6.26 -19.87
C GLN A 150 -29.44 -5.62 -18.69
N LEU A 151 -28.94 -6.41 -17.73
CA LEU A 151 -28.16 -5.90 -16.60
C LEU A 151 -26.93 -5.12 -17.07
N VAL A 152 -26.22 -5.63 -18.08
CA VAL A 152 -25.07 -4.93 -18.66
C VAL A 152 -25.51 -3.58 -19.23
N CYS A 153 -26.55 -3.53 -20.06
CA CYS A 153 -27.01 -2.28 -20.68
C CYS A 153 -27.50 -1.24 -19.66
N TYR A 154 -28.13 -1.65 -18.56
CA TYR A 154 -28.58 -0.72 -17.52
C TYR A 154 -27.44 -0.26 -16.60
N ASN A 155 -26.57 -1.18 -16.17
CA ASN A 155 -25.56 -0.89 -15.16
C ASN A 155 -24.29 -0.26 -15.75
N PHE A 156 -23.92 -0.65 -16.98
CA PHE A 156 -22.70 -0.19 -17.65
C PHE A 156 -22.59 1.34 -17.76
N PRO A 157 -23.58 2.06 -18.33
CA PRO A 157 -23.44 3.51 -18.52
C PRO A 157 -23.30 4.23 -17.17
N PHE A 158 -24.10 3.86 -16.17
CA PHE A 158 -24.01 4.46 -14.84
C PHE A 158 -22.64 4.21 -14.20
N ALA A 159 -22.19 2.95 -14.19
CA ALA A 159 -20.90 2.57 -13.61
C ALA A 159 -19.74 3.28 -14.32
N PHE A 160 -19.80 3.41 -15.64
CA PHE A 160 -18.79 4.09 -16.45
C PHE A 160 -18.64 5.56 -16.06
N PHE A 161 -19.75 6.30 -15.99
CA PHE A 161 -19.72 7.71 -15.64
C PHE A 161 -19.28 7.95 -14.19
N ILE A 162 -19.80 7.18 -13.23
CA ILE A 162 -19.41 7.30 -11.83
C ILE A 162 -17.92 6.96 -11.65
N GLN A 163 -17.42 5.94 -12.35
CA GLN A 163 -16.02 5.57 -12.26
C GLN A 163 -15.11 6.70 -12.74
N ILE A 164 -15.39 7.28 -13.91
CA ILE A 164 -14.53 8.30 -14.52
C ILE A 164 -14.62 9.65 -13.79
N PHE A 165 -15.84 10.10 -13.47
CA PHE A 165 -16.03 11.46 -12.95
C PHE A 165 -15.90 11.57 -11.45
N LEU A 166 -16.23 10.53 -10.69
CA LEU A 166 -16.31 10.61 -9.23
C LEU A 166 -15.25 9.73 -8.55
N VAL A 167 -15.22 8.44 -8.86
CA VAL A 167 -14.33 7.48 -8.18
C VAL A 167 -12.87 7.80 -8.47
N GLN A 168 -12.50 8.12 -9.71
CA GLN A 168 -11.12 8.46 -10.06
C GLN A 168 -10.54 9.65 -9.30
N PRO A 169 -11.13 10.87 -9.33
CA PRO A 169 -10.60 11.99 -8.57
C PRO A 169 -10.65 11.73 -7.06
N PHE A 170 -11.71 11.08 -6.57
CA PHE A 170 -11.83 10.72 -5.16
C PHE A 170 -10.72 9.78 -4.69
N MET A 171 -10.45 8.70 -5.43
CA MET A 171 -9.40 7.74 -5.10
C MET A 171 -8.00 8.36 -5.14
N ARG A 172 -7.75 9.28 -6.08
CA ARG A 172 -6.49 10.04 -6.12
C ARG A 172 -6.32 10.90 -4.87
N GLN A 173 -7.38 11.58 -4.44
CA GLN A 173 -7.36 12.43 -3.25
C GLN A 173 -7.23 11.60 -1.97
N LEU A 174 -7.94 10.48 -1.89
CA LEU A 174 -7.87 9.55 -0.77
C LEU A 174 -6.48 8.92 -0.64
N PHE A 175 -5.89 8.46 -1.76
CA PHE A 175 -4.54 7.90 -1.75
C PHE A 175 -3.50 8.96 -1.39
N LYS A 176 -3.62 10.19 -1.90
CA LYS A 176 -2.74 11.30 -1.51
C LYS A 176 -2.85 11.62 -0.03
N MET A 177 -4.05 11.56 0.55
CA MET A 177 -4.27 11.78 1.98
C MET A 177 -3.66 10.66 2.82
N ILE A 178 -3.85 9.40 2.43
CA ILE A 178 -3.32 8.23 3.17
C ILE A 178 -1.79 8.15 3.05
N PHE A 179 -1.23 8.27 1.85
CA PHE A 179 0.21 8.12 1.62
C PHE A 179 1.00 9.39 1.90
N GLY A 180 0.43 10.58 1.67
CA GLY A 180 1.05 11.84 2.09
C GLY A 180 1.25 11.88 3.59
N SER A 181 0.28 11.38 4.36
CA SER A 181 0.43 11.24 5.82
C SER A 181 1.53 10.24 6.21
N MET A 182 1.68 9.13 5.49
CA MET A 182 2.76 8.15 5.79
C MET A 182 4.15 8.70 5.44
N GLU A 183 4.29 9.43 4.33
CA GLU A 183 5.57 10.01 3.90
C GLU A 183 6.03 11.15 4.84
N GLU A 184 5.09 11.92 5.39
CA GLU A 184 5.36 12.92 6.44
C GLU A 184 5.80 12.26 7.75
N GLU A 185 5.16 11.16 8.17
CA GLU A 185 5.56 10.41 9.37
C GLU A 185 6.93 9.74 9.24
N ASP A 186 7.23 9.12 8.10
CA ASP A 186 8.53 8.50 7.86
C ASP A 186 9.65 9.54 7.79
N ASN A 187 9.41 10.69 7.15
CA ASN A 187 10.37 11.79 7.14
C ASN A 187 10.59 12.36 8.55
N LYS A 188 9.55 12.44 9.39
CA LYS A 188 9.67 12.89 10.78
C LYS A 188 10.51 11.90 11.60
N LYS A 189 10.24 10.59 11.52
CA LYS A 189 11.04 9.54 12.17
C LYS A 189 12.49 9.55 11.72
N LYS A 190 12.73 9.73 10.41
CA LYS A 190 14.09 9.77 9.84
C LYS A 190 14.85 11.02 10.30
N LYS A 191 14.17 12.16 10.44
CA LYS A 191 14.73 13.40 10.98
C LYS A 191 15.07 13.26 12.47
N GLU A 192 14.21 12.64 13.27
CA GLU A 192 14.47 12.36 14.69
C GLU A 192 15.67 11.40 14.86
N MET A 193 15.75 10.35 14.05
CA MET A 193 16.85 9.38 14.07
C MET A 193 18.18 9.96 13.58
N ASN A 194 18.16 10.90 12.62
CA ASN A 194 19.36 11.63 12.19
C ASN A 194 19.83 12.58 13.29
N ASN A 195 18.94 13.39 13.86
CA ASN A 195 19.28 14.30 14.96
C ASN A 195 19.87 13.55 16.17
N MET A 196 19.34 12.37 16.51
CA MET A 196 19.89 11.57 17.61
C MET A 196 21.29 11.03 17.29
N ARG A 197 21.55 10.63 16.04
CA ARG A 197 22.88 10.19 15.59
C ARG A 197 23.89 11.33 15.57
N ASP A 198 23.49 12.51 15.10
CA ASP A 198 24.34 13.70 15.07
C ASP A 198 24.72 14.13 16.50
N MET A 199 23.77 14.06 17.43
CA MET A 199 24.01 14.33 18.84
C MET A 199 24.95 13.30 19.48
N GLU A 200 24.78 12.01 19.19
CA GLU A 200 25.66 10.95 19.69
C GLU A 200 27.09 11.09 19.14
N MET A 201 27.22 11.49 17.86
CA MET A 201 28.52 11.74 17.23
C MET A 201 29.22 12.96 17.85
N ALA A 202 28.49 14.05 18.09
CA ALA A 202 29.04 15.24 18.73
C ALA A 202 29.53 14.96 20.16
N VAL A 203 28.79 14.16 20.94
CA VAL A 203 29.20 13.74 22.29
C VAL A 203 30.49 12.91 22.24
N LYS A 204 30.57 11.91 21.35
CA LYS A 204 31.78 11.08 21.20
C LYS A 204 33.01 11.89 20.75
N MET A 205 32.83 12.84 19.84
CA MET A 205 33.92 13.72 19.42
C MET A 205 34.42 14.59 20.57
N ASN A 206 33.51 15.11 21.41
CA ASN A 206 33.87 15.90 22.57
C ASN A 206 34.61 15.06 23.63
N GLU A 207 34.10 13.86 23.96
CA GLU A 207 34.78 12.92 24.88
C GLU A 207 36.18 12.53 24.39
N ASN A 208 36.33 12.20 23.12
CA ASN A 208 37.62 11.85 22.54
C ASN A 208 38.60 13.04 22.57
N SER A 209 38.11 14.26 22.34
CA SER A 209 38.93 15.47 22.39
C SER A 209 39.42 15.75 23.81
N ILE A 210 38.54 15.60 24.81
CA ILE A 210 38.90 15.76 26.23
C ILE A 210 39.95 14.71 26.64
N LYS A 211 39.75 13.45 26.26
CA LYS A 211 40.69 12.36 26.58
C LYS A 211 42.06 12.54 25.91
N HIS A 212 42.07 13.00 24.66
CA HIS A 212 43.32 13.29 23.93
C HIS A 212 44.09 14.46 24.57
N TYR A 213 43.39 15.51 24.99
CA TYR A 213 43.99 16.65 25.69
C TYR A 213 44.64 16.22 27.01
N ASP A 214 43.93 15.44 27.83
CA ASP A 214 44.44 14.95 29.12
C ASP A 214 45.69 14.07 28.97
N THR A 215 45.66 13.16 27.98
CA THR A 215 46.82 12.28 27.68
C THR A 215 48.03 13.09 27.21
N THR A 216 47.82 14.12 26.38
CA THR A 216 48.90 14.96 25.86
C THR A 216 49.57 15.78 26.96
N ASN A 217 48.78 16.37 27.86
CA ASN A 217 49.31 17.14 29.00
C ASN A 217 50.11 16.26 29.96
N ALA A 218 49.61 15.05 30.27
CA ALA A 218 50.32 14.09 31.11
C ALA A 218 51.67 13.69 30.50
N LEU A 219 51.73 13.48 29.18
CA LEU A 219 52.96 13.14 28.47
C LEU A 219 53.98 14.28 28.51
N GLN A 220 53.53 15.53 28.35
CA GLN A 220 54.38 16.72 28.49
C GLN A 220 54.96 16.84 29.90
N LEU A 221 54.17 16.59 30.93
CA LEU A 221 54.65 16.60 32.32
C LEU A 221 55.70 15.51 32.58
N ILE A 222 55.52 14.31 32.02
CA ILE A 222 56.50 13.22 32.12
C ILE A 222 57.80 13.59 31.39
N GLU A 223 57.74 14.18 30.19
CA GLU A 223 58.93 14.64 29.48
C GLU A 223 59.67 15.75 30.22
N GLN A 224 58.94 16.69 30.84
CA GLN A 224 59.53 17.72 31.71
C GLN A 224 60.24 17.09 32.91
N LEU A 225 59.59 16.18 33.63
CA LEU A 225 60.20 15.44 34.75
C LEU A 225 61.44 14.65 34.33
N LYS A 226 61.38 13.97 33.18
CA LYS A 226 62.53 13.23 32.63
C LYS A 226 63.70 14.17 32.32
N LYS A 227 63.42 15.36 31.78
CA LYS A 227 64.44 16.37 31.49
C LYS A 227 65.08 16.93 32.77
N GLU A 228 64.27 17.23 33.79
CA GLU A 228 64.77 17.68 35.10
C GLU A 228 65.66 16.62 35.79
N ILE A 229 65.28 15.34 35.70
CA ILE A 229 66.09 14.24 36.24
C ILE A 229 67.41 14.09 35.47
N MET A 230 67.39 14.25 34.14
CA MET A 230 68.60 14.13 33.32
C MET A 230 69.58 15.29 33.57
N ASP A 231 69.08 16.50 33.79
CA ASP A 231 69.90 17.66 34.18
C ASP A 231 70.48 17.50 35.60
N CYS A 232 69.79 16.81 36.52
CA CYS A 232 70.34 16.45 37.84
C CYS A 232 71.35 15.28 37.78
N GLY A 233 71.11 14.29 36.91
CA GLY A 233 71.93 13.09 36.77
C GLY A 233 73.33 13.33 36.21
N ASN A 234 73.56 14.42 35.49
CA ASN A 234 74.88 14.75 34.95
C ASN A 234 75.89 15.28 36.01
N SER A 235 75.56 15.16 37.30
CA SER A 235 76.42 15.54 38.41
C SER A 235 76.86 14.38 39.31
N THR A 236 76.49 13.11 39.04
CA THR A 236 77.03 11.98 39.84
C THR A 236 77.14 10.65 39.06
N LEU A 237 78.40 10.28 38.72
CA LEU A 237 78.99 8.95 38.38
C LEU A 237 78.73 8.40 36.95
N VAL A 238 79.69 8.10 36.06
CA VAL A 238 80.97 7.35 36.04
C VAL A 238 80.82 5.82 36.24
N ASP A 239 81.20 5.07 35.18
CA ASP A 239 81.45 3.60 35.01
C ASP A 239 80.26 2.63 35.30
N GLU A 240 80.03 1.52 34.60
CA GLU A 240 80.86 0.62 33.77
C GLU A 240 79.95 -0.23 32.84
N SER A 241 80.57 -1.01 31.95
CA SER A 241 80.12 -1.59 30.68
C SER A 241 79.14 -2.78 30.64
N LEU A 242 78.47 -2.89 29.48
CA LEU A 242 78.00 -4.05 28.67
C LEU A 242 78.22 -5.49 29.17
N GLU A 243 77.19 -6.32 29.02
CA GLU A 243 77.31 -7.69 28.47
C GLU A 243 76.03 -8.08 27.67
N GLU A 244 76.26 -8.61 26.47
CA GLU A 244 75.30 -9.22 25.53
C GLU A 244 74.88 -10.63 25.98
N GLN A 245 73.74 -11.14 25.51
CA GLN A 245 73.74 -12.50 24.96
C GLN A 245 72.63 -12.77 23.92
N GLU A 246 73.12 -13.23 22.78
CA GLU A 246 72.50 -13.70 21.54
C GLU A 246 72.00 -15.16 21.68
N ILE A 247 70.95 -15.55 20.95
CA ILE A 247 70.66 -16.97 20.63
C ILE A 247 70.34 -17.10 19.14
N VAL A 248 71.03 -18.05 18.51
CA VAL A 248 71.21 -18.30 17.07
C VAL A 248 70.37 -19.49 16.56
N GLU A 249 69.96 -19.41 15.28
CA GLU A 249 69.58 -20.47 14.31
C GLU A 249 68.31 -21.31 14.54
N VAL A 250 67.58 -21.82 13.53
CA VAL A 250 67.95 -22.41 12.23
C VAL A 250 66.84 -22.17 11.17
N ARG A 251 67.25 -22.03 9.89
CA ARG A 251 66.41 -22.03 8.67
C ARG A 251 66.35 -23.44 8.05
N ILE A 252 65.24 -23.83 7.43
CA ILE A 252 65.07 -24.40 6.07
C ILE A 252 63.69 -25.10 5.96
N ASP A 253 62.97 -24.74 4.88
CA ASP A 253 61.76 -25.32 4.23
C ASP A 253 60.46 -25.58 5.04
#